data_AF-A0A965Z4I3-F1
#
_entry.id   AF-A0A965Z4I3-F1
#
_cell.length_a   1.000
_cell.length_b   1.000
_cell.length_c   1.000
_cell.angle_alpha   90.00
_cell.angle_beta   90.00
_cell.angle_gamma   90.00
#
_symmetry.space_group_name_H-M   'P 1'
#
loop_
_entity.id
_entity.type
_entity.pdbx_description
1 polymer ?
#
loop_
_entity_poly.entity_id
_entity_poly.type
_entity_poly.pdbx_seq_one_letter_code
_entity_poly.pdbx_strand_id
1 'polypeptide(L)'
;MKIGLGSDHGGFEMKQKIKDWLAARADVEPTDFGTYSPESVDYPDFAVEVSRRVSDGALDQGILVCTTGVGMAMTANKFPRVRAAQVFTAKMARMAREHNNANVLALGAAVTPLEEIPAILEAWFAAEFEPGTRHDRRVGKINACALRVTEPEAIHERDTEIYAAIQNEVKRQRQNVELIASENYVSRAVREAQGSVLTNKYAEGYPGKRYYNGCEFVDEAERLALERARQLFGAEHANVQPHSGSGANMAVYFAMLQPGDT
;
A
#
# COMPACT_ATOMS: atom_id res chain seq x y z
N MET A 1 6.52 14.27 -12.08
CA MET A 1 5.62 13.14 -11.75
C MET A 1 6.40 11.84 -11.76
N LYS A 2 6.39 11.06 -10.69
CA LYS A 2 7.11 9.78 -10.57
C LYS A 2 6.33 8.66 -11.27
N ILE A 3 6.94 8.05 -12.28
CA ILE A 3 6.31 7.04 -13.13
C ILE A 3 7.04 5.71 -13.00
N GLY A 4 6.33 4.64 -12.64
CA GLY A 4 6.88 3.29 -12.69
C GLY A 4 6.58 2.62 -14.02
N LEU A 5 7.58 2.00 -14.63
CA LEU A 5 7.43 1.22 -15.86
C LEU A 5 7.73 -0.25 -15.57
N GLY A 6 6.84 -1.16 -15.96
CA GLY A 6 7.01 -2.60 -15.76
C GLY A 6 6.65 -3.38 -17.02
N SER A 7 7.44 -4.41 -17.34
CA SER A 7 7.09 -5.36 -18.39
C SER A 7 7.64 -6.75 -18.10
N ASP A 8 6.96 -7.77 -18.60
CA ASP A 8 7.57 -9.07 -18.86
C ASP A 8 8.33 -9.04 -20.19
N HIS A 9 8.79 -10.21 -20.62
CA HIS A 9 9.49 -10.42 -21.87
C HIS A 9 8.64 -10.08 -23.10
N GLY A 10 7.35 -10.40 -23.08
CA GLY A 10 6.42 -10.09 -24.17
C GLY A 10 6.23 -8.59 -24.39
N GLY A 11 6.40 -7.78 -23.35
CA GLY A 11 6.36 -6.32 -23.42
C GLY A 11 7.72 -5.62 -23.59
N PHE A 12 8.84 -6.36 -23.64
CA PHE A 12 10.18 -5.78 -23.49
C PHE A 12 10.52 -4.70 -24.51
N GLU A 13 10.29 -4.95 -25.81
CA GLU A 13 10.60 -3.97 -26.86
C GLU A 13 9.76 -2.69 -26.72
N MET A 14 8.44 -2.85 -26.53
CA MET A 14 7.53 -1.73 -26.31
C MET A 14 7.91 -0.93 -25.07
N LYS A 15 8.31 -1.61 -23.99
CA LYS A 15 8.80 -0.96 -22.77
C LYS A 15 10.01 -0.08 -23.05
N GLN A 16 11.00 -0.54 -23.82
CA GLN A 16 12.17 0.28 -24.14
C GLN A 16 11.77 1.56 -24.88
N LYS A 17 10.86 1.47 -25.87
CA LYS A 17 10.36 2.66 -26.58
C LYS A 17 9.62 3.63 -25.66
N ILE A 18 8.79 3.12 -24.74
CA ILE A 18 8.10 3.95 -23.74
C ILE A 18 9.11 4.62 -22.81
N LYS A 19 10.15 3.89 -22.37
CA LYS A 19 11.21 4.42 -21.51
C LYS A 19 11.92 5.59 -22.17
N ASP A 20 12.29 5.44 -23.44
CA ASP A 20 12.97 6.49 -24.20
C ASP A 20 12.06 7.72 -24.39
N TRP A 21 10.77 7.49 -24.68
CA TRP A 21 9.78 8.57 -24.79
C TRP A 21 9.61 9.34 -23.48
N LEU A 22 9.55 8.64 -22.33
CA LEU A 22 9.46 9.27 -21.01
C LEU A 22 10.74 10.00 -20.64
N ALA A 23 11.92 9.46 -20.97
CA ALA A 23 13.21 10.09 -20.68
C ALA A 23 13.40 11.42 -21.43
N ALA A 24 12.71 11.61 -22.56
CA ALA A 24 12.72 12.87 -23.31
C ALA A 24 11.85 13.98 -22.69
N ARG A 25 11.08 13.68 -21.65
CA ARG A 25 10.16 14.62 -21.00
C ARG A 25 10.74 15.18 -19.70
N ALA A 26 10.56 16.49 -19.50
CA ALA A 26 11.04 17.17 -18.29
C ALA A 26 10.08 17.08 -17.10
N ASP A 27 8.81 16.75 -17.32
CA ASP A 27 7.75 16.77 -16.31
C ASP A 27 7.54 15.41 -15.61
N VAL A 28 8.27 14.37 -16.03
CA VAL A 28 8.18 13.00 -15.51
C VAL A 28 9.55 12.50 -15.02
N GLU A 29 9.52 11.64 -14.02
CA GLU A 29 10.68 10.95 -13.45
C GLU A 29 10.42 9.43 -13.59
N PRO A 30 10.86 8.79 -14.70
CA PRO A 30 10.59 7.39 -14.95
C PRO A 30 11.54 6.48 -14.17
N THR A 31 11.02 5.39 -13.60
CA THR A 31 11.80 4.29 -13.01
C THR A 31 11.39 2.97 -13.66
N ASP A 32 12.36 2.24 -14.20
CA ASP A 32 12.16 0.93 -14.82
C ASP A 32 12.23 -0.19 -13.76
N PHE A 33 11.13 -0.90 -13.61
CA PHE A 33 10.97 -2.07 -12.74
C PHE A 33 10.74 -3.36 -13.56
N GLY A 34 10.74 -3.30 -14.89
CA GLY A 34 10.47 -4.46 -15.75
C GLY A 34 11.68 -5.36 -15.99
N THR A 35 11.51 -6.36 -16.85
CA THR A 35 12.63 -7.21 -17.28
C THR A 35 13.69 -6.44 -18.08
N TYR A 36 14.96 -6.84 -17.96
CA TYR A 36 16.08 -6.23 -18.70
C TYR A 36 16.50 -7.03 -19.93
N SER A 37 15.81 -8.13 -20.24
CA SER A 37 16.09 -9.00 -21.39
C SER A 37 14.79 -9.52 -22.03
N PRO A 38 14.85 -10.03 -23.27
CA PRO A 38 13.71 -10.70 -23.90
C PRO A 38 13.50 -12.16 -23.42
N GLU A 39 14.24 -12.60 -22.40
CA GLU A 39 14.13 -13.96 -21.88
C GLU A 39 12.83 -14.17 -21.10
N SER A 40 12.26 -15.37 -21.22
CA SER A 40 10.97 -15.70 -20.61
C SER A 40 10.97 -15.48 -19.10
N VAL A 41 9.98 -14.71 -18.64
CA VAL A 41 9.72 -14.33 -17.25
C VAL A 41 8.22 -14.12 -17.04
N ASP A 42 7.78 -14.14 -15.78
CA ASP A 42 6.37 -14.03 -15.42
C ASP A 42 5.95 -12.57 -15.16
N TYR A 43 4.89 -12.13 -15.84
CA TYR A 43 4.37 -10.76 -15.71
C TYR A 43 3.96 -10.32 -14.29
N PRO A 44 3.45 -11.19 -13.39
CA PRO A 44 3.05 -10.76 -12.06
C PRO A 44 4.19 -10.13 -11.26
N ASP A 45 5.42 -10.60 -11.43
CA ASP A 45 6.58 -10.11 -10.66
C ASP A 45 6.81 -8.61 -10.90
N PHE A 46 6.63 -8.17 -12.14
CA PHE A 46 6.79 -6.77 -12.54
C PHE A 46 5.53 -5.94 -12.27
N ALA A 47 4.34 -6.53 -12.49
CA ALA A 47 3.07 -5.87 -12.21
C ALA A 47 2.91 -5.51 -10.73
N VAL A 48 3.27 -6.46 -9.84
CA VAL A 48 3.18 -6.31 -8.39
C VAL A 48 4.03 -5.14 -7.91
N GLU A 49 5.27 -5.03 -8.39
CA GLU A 49 6.18 -4.00 -7.88
C GLU A 49 5.73 -2.58 -8.23
N VAL A 50 5.31 -2.34 -9.48
CA VAL A 50 4.76 -1.03 -9.89
C VAL A 50 3.45 -0.76 -9.16
N SER A 51 2.54 -1.73 -9.09
CA SER A 51 1.20 -1.54 -8.53
C SER A 51 1.25 -1.29 -7.01
N ARG A 52 2.14 -1.99 -6.29
CA ARG A 52 2.38 -1.74 -4.87
C ARG A 52 2.82 -0.31 -4.62
N ARG A 53 3.75 0.20 -5.43
CA ARG A 53 4.29 1.56 -5.30
C ARG A 53 3.31 2.66 -5.71
N VAL A 54 2.42 2.38 -6.66
CA VAL A 54 1.30 3.29 -6.96
C VAL A 54 0.27 3.26 -5.83
N SER A 55 -0.02 2.08 -5.29
CA SER A 55 -0.93 1.88 -4.16
C SER A 55 -0.47 2.60 -2.89
N ASP A 56 0.82 2.55 -2.56
CA ASP A 56 1.38 3.18 -1.35
C ASP A 56 1.77 4.67 -1.54
N GLY A 57 1.65 5.20 -2.77
CA GLY A 57 1.95 6.59 -3.09
C GLY A 57 3.43 6.88 -3.34
N ALA A 58 4.31 5.87 -3.38
CA ALA A 58 5.70 6.04 -3.78
C ALA A 58 5.86 6.44 -5.27
N LEU A 59 4.89 6.07 -6.10
CA LEU A 59 4.76 6.48 -7.50
C LEU A 59 3.41 7.17 -7.72
N ASP A 60 3.40 8.19 -8.59
CA ASP A 60 2.17 8.90 -8.95
C ASP A 60 1.32 8.05 -9.92
N GLN A 61 1.98 7.40 -10.88
CA GLN A 61 1.35 6.54 -11.89
C GLN A 61 2.25 5.39 -12.32
N GLY A 62 1.64 4.36 -12.93
CA GLY A 62 2.35 3.21 -13.50
C GLY A 62 2.00 2.96 -14.96
N ILE A 63 2.94 2.40 -15.72
CA ILE A 63 2.74 1.86 -17.06
C ILE A 63 3.20 0.41 -17.05
N LEU A 64 2.32 -0.51 -17.42
CA LEU A 64 2.57 -1.94 -17.45
C LEU A 64 2.36 -2.50 -18.85
N VAL A 65 3.29 -3.34 -19.30
CA VAL A 65 3.25 -3.91 -20.66
C VAL A 65 3.47 -5.41 -20.60
N CYS A 66 2.61 -6.19 -21.26
CA CYS A 66 2.91 -7.57 -21.60
C CYS A 66 2.42 -7.88 -23.02
N THR A 67 2.41 -9.14 -23.43
CA THR A 67 1.92 -9.55 -24.75
C THR A 67 0.52 -9.00 -25.06
N THR A 68 -0.43 -9.13 -24.14
CA THR A 68 -1.82 -8.67 -24.35
C THR A 68 -2.20 -7.48 -23.47
N GLY A 69 -1.50 -7.24 -22.36
CA GLY A 69 -1.85 -6.26 -21.33
C GLY A 69 -2.90 -6.75 -20.31
N VAL A 70 -3.57 -7.88 -20.59
CA VAL A 70 -4.67 -8.39 -19.73
C VAL A 70 -4.16 -8.79 -18.35
N GLY A 71 -3.13 -9.63 -18.31
CA GLY A 71 -2.55 -10.12 -17.05
C GLY A 71 -2.01 -8.99 -16.18
N MET A 72 -1.36 -8.00 -16.81
CA MET A 72 -0.88 -6.80 -16.13
C MET A 72 -2.03 -6.03 -15.46
N ALA A 73 -3.12 -5.75 -16.19
CA ALA A 73 -4.28 -5.06 -15.64
C ALA A 73 -4.98 -5.86 -14.52
N MET A 74 -5.11 -7.18 -14.71
CA MET A 74 -5.72 -8.07 -13.70
C MET A 74 -4.92 -8.12 -12.41
N THR A 75 -3.59 -8.20 -12.50
CA THR A 75 -2.71 -8.22 -11.32
C THR A 75 -2.69 -6.86 -10.64
N ALA A 76 -2.57 -5.77 -11.41
CA ALA A 76 -2.48 -4.43 -10.85
C ALA A 76 -3.74 -4.02 -10.05
N ASN A 77 -4.94 -4.36 -10.56
CA ASN A 77 -6.20 -4.06 -9.87
C ASN A 77 -6.42 -4.88 -8.58
N LYS A 78 -5.51 -5.78 -8.19
CA LYS A 78 -5.54 -6.44 -6.87
C LYS A 78 -4.99 -5.55 -5.76
N PHE A 79 -4.31 -4.46 -6.11
CA PHE A 79 -3.74 -3.53 -5.16
C PHE A 79 -4.75 -2.43 -4.81
N PRO A 80 -4.88 -2.07 -3.53
CA PRO A 80 -5.79 -1.02 -3.12
C PRO A 80 -5.36 0.30 -3.76
N ARG A 81 -6.33 1.19 -4.01
CA ARG A 81 -6.12 2.51 -4.65
C ARG A 81 -5.55 2.47 -6.09
N VAL A 82 -5.20 1.30 -6.62
CA VAL A 82 -4.84 1.12 -8.03
C VAL A 82 -6.11 0.95 -8.86
N ARG A 83 -6.17 1.71 -9.96
CA ARG A 83 -7.18 1.60 -11.01
C ARG A 83 -6.42 1.45 -12.31
N ALA A 84 -6.13 0.19 -12.64
CA ALA A 84 -5.41 -0.15 -13.86
C ALA A 84 -6.39 -0.29 -15.03
N ALA A 85 -6.15 0.45 -16.10
CA ALA A 85 -6.95 0.42 -17.31
C ALA A 85 -6.14 -0.19 -18.45
N GLN A 86 -6.65 -1.28 -19.03
CA GLN A 86 -6.13 -1.79 -20.29
C GLN A 86 -6.68 -0.95 -21.44
N VAL A 87 -5.79 -0.41 -22.26
CA VAL A 87 -6.18 0.44 -23.39
C VAL A 87 -5.46 0.03 -24.66
N PHE A 88 -6.09 0.33 -25.79
CA PHE A 88 -5.56 0.04 -27.12
C PHE A 88 -5.48 1.28 -28.02
N THR A 89 -6.05 2.40 -27.58
CA THR A 89 -6.16 3.63 -28.39
C THR A 89 -6.00 4.88 -27.52
N ALA A 90 -5.58 5.98 -28.13
CA ALA A 90 -5.47 7.27 -27.45
C ALA A 90 -6.78 7.74 -26.81
N LYS A 91 -7.91 7.50 -27.48
CA LYS A 91 -9.24 7.79 -26.93
C LYS A 91 -9.53 7.01 -25.65
N MET A 92 -9.21 5.72 -25.62
CA MET A 92 -9.38 4.91 -24.41
C MET A 92 -8.47 5.38 -23.27
N ALA A 93 -7.22 5.73 -23.58
CA ALA A 93 -6.27 6.25 -22.60
C ALA A 93 -6.77 7.54 -21.93
N ARG A 94 -7.22 8.50 -22.75
CA ARG A 94 -7.85 9.73 -22.28
C ARG A 94 -9.07 9.46 -21.40
N MET A 95 -10.01 8.64 -21.89
CA MET A 95 -11.25 8.34 -21.15
C MET A 95 -10.96 7.60 -19.84
N ALA A 96 -9.98 6.71 -19.79
CA ALA A 96 -9.60 6.02 -18.56
C ALA A 96 -9.13 6.99 -17.48
N ARG A 97 -8.42 8.06 -17.86
CA ARG A 97 -8.03 9.14 -16.95
C ARG A 97 -9.21 10.02 -16.56
N GLU A 98 -9.90 10.60 -17.54
CA GLU A 98 -11.00 11.55 -17.31
C GLU A 98 -12.19 10.94 -16.57
N HIS A 99 -12.53 9.67 -16.83
CA HIS A 99 -13.74 9.04 -16.28
C HIS A 99 -13.50 8.16 -15.06
N ASN A 100 -12.30 7.61 -14.91
CA ASN A 100 -12.00 6.62 -13.88
C ASN A 100 -10.82 7.01 -12.99
N ASN A 101 -10.19 8.16 -13.25
CA ASN A 101 -8.96 8.57 -12.59
C ASN A 101 -7.94 7.42 -12.56
N ALA A 102 -7.81 6.69 -13.67
CA ALA A 102 -6.92 5.53 -13.74
C ALA A 102 -5.48 5.98 -13.48
N ASN A 103 -4.77 5.28 -12.60
CA ASN A 103 -3.39 5.60 -12.23
C ASN A 103 -2.39 4.54 -12.70
N VAL A 104 -2.87 3.46 -13.31
CA VAL A 104 -2.01 2.49 -14.00
C VAL A 104 -2.54 2.28 -15.43
N LEU A 105 -1.66 2.43 -16.41
CA LEU A 105 -1.91 2.17 -17.82
C LEU A 105 -1.40 0.77 -18.17
N ALA A 106 -2.25 -0.10 -18.69
CA ALA A 106 -1.85 -1.43 -19.16
C ALA A 106 -1.93 -1.52 -20.69
N LEU A 107 -0.84 -1.96 -21.31
CA LEU A 107 -0.68 -2.05 -22.76
C LEU A 107 -0.32 -3.47 -23.20
N GLY A 108 -0.77 -3.84 -24.40
CA GLY A 108 -0.51 -5.15 -24.99
C GLY A 108 0.38 -5.05 -26.22
N ALA A 109 1.60 -5.55 -26.15
CA ALA A 109 2.58 -5.44 -27.23
C ALA A 109 2.18 -6.13 -28.54
N ALA A 110 1.41 -7.23 -28.48
CA ALA A 110 0.94 -7.95 -29.65
C ALA A 110 -0.34 -7.39 -30.27
N VAL A 111 -1.01 -6.44 -29.58
CA VAL A 111 -2.35 -5.95 -29.92
C VAL A 111 -2.41 -4.43 -30.05
N THR A 112 -1.31 -3.75 -29.79
CA THR A 112 -1.17 -2.30 -29.95
C THR A 112 0.09 -2.01 -30.77
N PRO A 113 -0.04 -1.46 -31.98
CA PRO A 113 1.11 -1.11 -32.81
C PRO A 113 2.04 -0.12 -32.11
N LEU A 114 3.35 -0.25 -32.32
CA LEU A 114 4.36 0.58 -31.62
C LEU A 114 4.27 2.06 -32.03
N GLU A 115 3.82 2.34 -33.24
CA GLU A 115 3.60 3.68 -33.79
C GLU A 115 2.44 4.43 -33.11
N GLU A 116 1.48 3.73 -32.50
CA GLU A 116 0.34 4.34 -31.80
C GLU A 116 0.70 4.75 -30.37
N ILE A 117 1.80 4.23 -29.82
CA ILE A 117 2.20 4.43 -28.42
C ILE A 117 2.40 5.90 -28.06
N PRO A 118 3.10 6.74 -28.85
CA PRO A 118 3.23 8.16 -28.54
C PRO A 118 1.88 8.86 -28.38
N ALA A 119 0.92 8.61 -29.28
CA ALA A 119 -0.41 9.21 -29.22
C ALA A 119 -1.21 8.73 -27.99
N ILE A 120 -1.07 7.46 -27.62
CA ILE A 120 -1.66 6.89 -26.40
C ILE A 120 -1.11 7.57 -25.14
N LEU A 121 0.22 7.68 -25.03
CA LEU A 121 0.88 8.28 -23.88
C LEU A 121 0.55 9.77 -23.78
N GLU A 122 0.55 10.50 -24.89
CA GLU A 122 0.19 11.91 -24.91
C GLU A 122 -1.25 12.13 -24.45
N ALA A 123 -2.20 11.33 -24.94
CA ALA A 123 -3.58 11.39 -24.50
C ALA A 123 -3.76 11.00 -23.03
N TRP A 124 -2.95 10.06 -22.50
CA TRP A 124 -2.96 9.67 -21.09
C TRP A 124 -2.46 10.81 -20.19
N PHE A 125 -1.30 11.40 -20.49
CA PHE A 125 -0.69 12.43 -19.65
C PHE A 125 -1.38 13.79 -19.76
N ALA A 126 -1.99 14.12 -20.91
CA ALA A 126 -2.74 15.36 -21.09
C ALA A 126 -4.16 15.31 -20.47
N ALA A 127 -4.61 14.15 -20.01
CA ALA A 127 -5.96 13.97 -19.47
C ALA A 127 -6.02 14.27 -17.97
N GLU A 128 -6.93 15.18 -17.61
CA GLU A 128 -7.17 15.60 -16.22
C GLU A 128 -8.49 15.01 -15.70
N PHE A 129 -8.50 14.65 -14.42
CA PHE A 129 -9.69 14.14 -13.75
C PHE A 129 -10.41 15.28 -13.05
N GLU A 130 -11.71 15.42 -13.28
CA GLU A 130 -12.54 16.47 -12.68
C GLU A 130 -13.27 15.97 -11.41
N PRO A 131 -12.91 16.47 -10.21
CA PRO A 131 -13.59 16.12 -8.95
C PRO A 131 -15.05 16.61 -8.90
N GLY A 132 -15.88 16.01 -8.05
CA GLY A 132 -17.27 16.44 -7.84
C GLY A 132 -18.25 16.04 -8.97
N THR A 133 -17.76 15.41 -10.04
CA THR A 133 -18.60 14.93 -11.14
C THR A 133 -19.25 13.57 -10.84
N ARG A 134 -20.12 13.10 -11.75
CA ARG A 134 -20.65 11.73 -11.70
C ARG A 134 -19.54 10.65 -11.74
N HIS A 135 -18.38 10.99 -12.30
CA HIS A 135 -17.23 10.10 -12.44
C HIS A 135 -16.51 9.94 -11.10
N ASP A 136 -16.35 11.04 -10.34
CA ASP A 136 -15.82 11.03 -8.97
C ASP A 136 -16.61 10.11 -8.03
N ARG A 137 -17.95 10.21 -8.06
CA ARG A 137 -18.81 9.28 -7.31
C ARG A 137 -18.58 7.81 -7.68
N ARG A 138 -18.30 7.50 -8.95
CA ARG A 138 -18.03 6.12 -9.42
C ARG A 138 -16.64 5.66 -9.00
N VAL A 139 -15.64 6.53 -9.04
CA VAL A 139 -14.30 6.26 -8.53
C VAL A 139 -14.36 5.93 -7.04
N GLY A 140 -15.12 6.70 -6.24
CA GLY A 140 -15.37 6.39 -4.84
C GLY A 140 -15.97 4.99 -4.63
N LYS A 141 -16.92 4.57 -5.47
CA LYS A 141 -17.50 3.22 -5.42
C LYS A 141 -16.49 2.13 -5.80
N ILE A 142 -15.64 2.37 -6.80
CA ILE A 142 -14.57 1.43 -7.19
C ILE A 142 -13.60 1.23 -6.02
N ASN A 143 -13.16 2.32 -5.41
CA ASN A 143 -12.25 2.27 -4.26
C ASN A 143 -12.92 1.55 -3.06
N ALA A 144 -14.21 1.78 -2.83
CA ALA A 144 -14.95 1.08 -1.78
C ALA A 144 -15.06 -0.43 -1.97
N CYS A 145 -15.00 -0.94 -3.21
CA CYS A 145 -14.91 -2.38 -3.44
C CYS A 145 -13.58 -2.97 -2.95
N ALA A 146 -12.48 -2.22 -3.03
CA ALA A 146 -11.18 -2.65 -2.51
C ALA A 146 -11.16 -2.63 -0.96
N LEU A 147 -11.77 -1.62 -0.33
CA LEU A 147 -11.86 -1.49 1.14
C LEU A 147 -12.60 -2.65 1.81
N ARG A 148 -13.53 -3.29 1.11
CA ARG A 148 -14.30 -4.44 1.63
C ARG A 148 -13.50 -5.75 1.65
N VAL A 149 -12.25 -5.73 1.21
CA VAL A 149 -11.39 -6.91 1.08
C VAL A 149 -10.19 -6.83 2.03
N THR A 150 -9.82 -5.64 2.52
CA THR A 150 -8.65 -5.45 3.39
C THR A 150 -8.90 -4.39 4.49
N GLU A 151 -8.89 -4.83 5.76
CA GLU A 151 -9.07 -3.99 6.96
C GLU A 151 -8.08 -2.82 7.10
N PRO A 152 -6.78 -2.91 6.71
CA PRO A 152 -5.83 -1.81 6.86
C PRO A 152 -6.23 -0.54 6.10
N GLU A 153 -6.96 -0.65 4.99
CA GLU A 153 -7.27 0.48 4.11
C GLU A 153 -8.35 1.37 4.70
N ALA A 154 -9.29 0.79 5.46
CA ALA A 154 -10.26 1.57 6.23
C ALA A 154 -9.56 2.47 7.27
N ILE A 155 -8.46 1.98 7.87
CA ILE A 155 -7.63 2.78 8.77
C ILE A 155 -6.96 3.92 8.00
N HIS A 156 -6.37 3.66 6.83
CA HIS A 156 -5.75 4.70 6.01
C HIS A 156 -6.71 5.86 5.68
N GLU A 157 -7.95 5.57 5.32
CA GLU A 157 -8.94 6.62 5.00
C GLU A 157 -9.33 7.47 6.21
N ARG A 158 -9.27 6.90 7.42
CA ARG A 158 -9.65 7.60 8.64
C ARG A 158 -8.48 8.28 9.33
N ASP A 159 -7.31 7.68 9.28
CA ASP A 159 -6.13 8.01 10.08
C ASP A 159 -4.84 7.52 9.41
N THR A 160 -4.25 8.39 8.60
CA THR A 160 -3.03 8.09 7.85
C THR A 160 -1.81 7.89 8.75
N GLU A 161 -1.76 8.53 9.93
CA GLU A 161 -0.66 8.40 10.88
C GLU A 161 -0.66 7.01 11.55
N ILE A 162 -1.82 6.54 12.01
CA ILE A 162 -1.95 5.18 12.56
C ILE A 162 -1.72 4.12 11.48
N TYR A 163 -2.22 4.34 10.26
CA TYR A 163 -1.92 3.44 9.14
C TYR A 163 -0.42 3.34 8.88
N ALA A 164 0.30 4.46 8.88
CA ALA A 164 1.74 4.48 8.67
C ALA A 164 2.48 3.69 9.76
N ALA A 165 2.12 3.86 11.04
CA ALA A 165 2.69 3.09 12.15
C ALA A 165 2.48 1.57 11.95
N ILE A 166 1.27 1.15 11.56
CA ILE A 166 0.95 -0.26 11.26
C ILE A 166 1.78 -0.78 10.08
N GLN A 167 1.91 -0.03 8.98
CA GLN A 167 2.69 -0.46 7.81
C GLN A 167 4.18 -0.56 8.14
N ASN A 168 4.71 0.36 8.93
CA ASN A 168 6.09 0.30 9.39
C ASN A 168 6.34 -0.92 10.29
N GLU A 169 5.38 -1.28 11.15
CA GLU A 169 5.44 -2.52 11.92
C GLU A 169 5.43 -3.76 11.01
N VAL A 170 4.55 -3.82 10.00
CA VAL A 170 4.56 -4.91 9.01
C VAL A 170 5.93 -5.03 8.35
N LYS A 171 6.53 -3.90 7.98
CA LYS A 171 7.86 -3.86 7.36
C LYS A 171 8.93 -4.38 8.31
N ARG A 172 8.97 -3.92 9.57
CA ARG A 172 9.94 -4.40 10.58
C ARG A 172 9.83 -5.91 10.77
N GLN A 173 8.63 -6.42 10.98
CA GLN A 173 8.44 -7.86 11.19
C GLN A 173 8.83 -8.70 9.97
N ARG A 174 8.69 -8.17 8.75
CA ARG A 174 9.14 -8.86 7.52
C ARG A 174 10.65 -8.83 7.31
N GLN A 175 11.33 -7.82 7.83
CA GLN A 175 12.76 -7.59 7.61
C GLN A 175 13.64 -8.08 8.77
N ASN A 176 13.02 -8.50 9.87
CA ASN A 176 13.72 -8.93 11.09
C ASN A 176 13.29 -10.34 11.49
N VAL A 177 14.23 -11.12 12.03
CA VAL A 177 13.94 -12.40 12.67
C VAL A 177 13.76 -12.16 14.17
N GLU A 178 12.68 -12.67 14.75
CA GLU A 178 12.49 -12.66 16.20
C GLU A 178 13.17 -13.90 16.81
N LEU A 179 14.06 -13.67 17.78
CA LEU A 179 14.83 -14.73 18.42
C LEU A 179 14.24 -15.15 19.77
N ILE A 180 13.23 -14.44 20.26
CA ILE A 180 12.49 -14.77 21.47
C ILE A 180 11.25 -15.57 21.07
N ALA A 181 11.27 -16.88 21.36
CA ALA A 181 10.21 -17.79 20.93
C ALA A 181 8.79 -17.39 21.39
N SER A 182 8.66 -16.77 22.57
CA SER A 182 7.39 -16.28 23.11
C SER A 182 6.86 -15.01 22.42
N GLU A 183 7.68 -14.31 21.64
CA GLU A 183 7.34 -13.07 20.92
C GLU A 183 7.23 -13.26 19.41
N ASN A 184 7.22 -14.52 18.97
CA ASN A 184 7.32 -14.85 17.56
C ASN A 184 6.04 -14.45 16.78
N TYR A 185 6.21 -14.20 15.49
CA TYR A 185 5.14 -13.72 14.63
C TYR A 185 4.12 -14.82 14.34
N VAL A 186 2.85 -14.53 14.60
CA VAL A 186 1.77 -15.47 14.29
C VAL A 186 1.54 -15.57 12.78
N SER A 187 0.91 -16.68 12.36
CA SER A 187 0.58 -16.88 10.95
C SER A 187 -0.39 -15.81 10.44
N ARG A 188 -0.46 -15.65 9.10
CA ARG A 188 -1.42 -14.72 8.48
C ARG A 188 -2.87 -15.01 8.90
N ALA A 189 -3.25 -16.28 9.00
CA ALA A 189 -4.59 -16.67 9.42
C ALA A 189 -4.91 -16.22 10.86
N VAL A 190 -3.95 -16.33 11.78
CA VAL A 190 -4.13 -15.85 13.16
C VAL A 190 -4.20 -14.33 13.20
N ARG A 191 -3.36 -13.62 12.41
CA ARG A 191 -3.44 -12.15 12.31
C ARG A 191 -4.78 -11.67 11.75
N GLU A 192 -5.33 -12.36 10.74
CA GLU A 192 -6.64 -12.05 10.19
C GLU A 192 -7.75 -12.26 11.24
N ALA A 193 -7.63 -13.26 12.12
CA ALA A 193 -8.55 -13.47 13.23
C ALA A 193 -8.39 -12.44 14.37
N GLN A 194 -7.17 -11.97 14.64
CA GLN A 194 -6.87 -11.00 15.69
C GLN A 194 -7.02 -9.53 15.25
N GLY A 195 -7.04 -9.27 13.94
CA GLY A 195 -7.33 -7.97 13.33
C GLY A 195 -6.12 -7.07 13.05
N SER A 196 -4.97 -7.26 13.70
CA SER A 196 -3.80 -6.38 13.49
C SER A 196 -2.45 -7.08 13.69
N VAL A 197 -1.42 -6.58 13.00
CA VAL A 197 -0.03 -7.00 13.18
C VAL A 197 0.55 -6.55 14.53
N LEU A 198 -0.04 -5.51 15.14
CA LEU A 198 0.39 -4.97 16.42
C LEU A 198 0.22 -5.97 17.57
N THR A 199 -0.64 -6.99 17.40
CA THR A 199 -0.85 -8.04 18.41
C THR A 199 0.34 -8.99 18.58
N ASN A 200 1.26 -9.01 17.61
CA ASN A 200 2.48 -9.81 17.70
C ASN A 200 3.47 -9.26 18.75
N LYS A 201 3.25 -8.05 19.29
CA LYS A 201 4.21 -7.39 20.17
C LYS A 201 3.66 -7.11 21.56
N TYR A 202 4.43 -7.49 22.58
CA TYR A 202 4.20 -7.07 23.97
C TYR A 202 4.83 -5.69 24.20
N ALA A 203 4.03 -4.63 24.06
CA ALA A 203 4.48 -3.27 24.32
C ALA A 203 4.36 -2.89 25.82
N GLU A 204 4.88 -3.74 26.72
CA GLU A 204 4.80 -3.45 28.15
C GLU A 204 5.78 -2.32 28.56
N GLY A 205 5.28 -1.35 29.31
CA GLY A 205 6.01 -0.15 29.72
C GLY A 205 5.39 1.12 29.14
N TYR A 206 6.12 2.24 29.20
CA TYR A 206 5.72 3.49 28.54
C TYR A 206 6.43 3.63 27.19
N PRO A 207 5.90 4.40 26.24
CA PRO A 207 6.61 4.76 25.01
C PRO A 207 8.03 5.27 25.33
N GLY A 208 9.05 4.70 24.67
CA GLY A 208 10.47 4.98 24.91
C GLY A 208 11.07 4.39 26.19
N LYS A 209 10.28 3.70 27.02
CA LYS A 209 10.68 3.02 28.27
C LYS A 209 10.01 1.64 28.36
N ARG A 210 10.29 0.79 27.38
CA ARG A 210 9.72 -0.55 27.26
C ARG A 210 10.56 -1.60 27.96
N TYR A 211 9.91 -2.65 28.44
CA TYR A 211 10.60 -3.87 28.91
C TYR A 211 11.07 -4.76 27.75
N TYR A 212 10.39 -4.66 26.60
CA TYR A 212 10.67 -5.44 25.40
C TYR A 212 11.19 -4.56 24.26
N ASN A 213 12.20 -5.04 23.53
CA ASN A 213 12.76 -4.36 22.36
C ASN A 213 11.85 -4.45 21.14
N GLY A 214 12.04 -3.60 20.13
CA GLY A 214 11.26 -3.67 18.89
C GLY A 214 9.82 -3.22 19.10
N CYS A 215 9.61 -2.12 19.82
CA CYS A 215 8.29 -1.54 20.05
C CYS A 215 8.14 -0.18 19.34
N GLU A 216 9.08 0.19 18.45
CA GLU A 216 9.22 1.56 17.96
C GLU A 216 7.94 2.09 17.29
N PHE A 217 7.27 1.24 16.50
CA PHE A 217 6.04 1.60 15.81
C PHE A 217 4.78 1.45 16.68
N VAL A 218 4.85 0.66 17.76
CA VAL A 218 3.80 0.63 18.78
C VAL A 218 3.85 1.91 19.63
N ASP A 219 5.07 2.37 19.96
CA ASP A 219 5.32 3.64 20.64
C ASP A 219 4.78 4.83 19.84
N GLU A 220 4.93 4.80 18.51
CA GLU A 220 4.37 5.82 17.63
C GLU A 220 2.84 5.88 17.74
N ALA A 221 2.15 4.73 17.68
CA ALA A 221 0.70 4.65 17.82
C ALA A 221 0.22 5.11 19.20
N GLU A 222 0.89 4.69 20.28
CA GLU A 222 0.55 5.10 21.65
C GLU A 222 0.81 6.60 21.90
N ARG A 223 1.89 7.16 21.33
CA ARG A 223 2.18 8.59 21.39
C ARG A 223 1.10 9.41 20.71
N LEU A 224 0.67 9.01 19.52
CA LEU A 224 -0.44 9.67 18.80
C LEU A 224 -1.72 9.63 19.64
N ALA A 225 -2.05 8.48 20.24
CA ALA A 225 -3.21 8.35 21.11
C ALA A 225 -3.13 9.27 22.34
N LEU A 226 -1.95 9.37 22.97
CA LEU A 226 -1.70 10.24 24.13
C LEU A 226 -1.87 11.71 23.77
N GLU A 227 -1.25 12.17 22.67
CA GLU A 227 -1.32 13.55 22.20
C GLU A 227 -2.78 13.94 21.88
N ARG A 228 -3.50 13.06 21.17
CA ARG A 228 -4.90 13.29 20.79
C ARG A 228 -5.84 13.25 21.99
N ALA A 229 -5.61 12.38 22.98
CA ALA A 229 -6.37 12.36 24.22
C ALA A 229 -6.18 13.64 25.04
N ARG A 230 -4.94 14.12 25.18
CA ARG A 230 -4.65 15.40 25.85
C ARG A 230 -5.37 16.56 25.19
N GLN A 231 -5.32 16.62 23.85
CA GLN A 231 -6.03 17.65 23.10
C GLN A 231 -7.54 17.55 23.26
N LEU A 232 -8.12 16.35 23.17
CA LEU A 232 -9.56 16.14 23.24
C LEU A 232 -10.14 16.51 24.61
N PHE A 233 -9.45 16.17 25.68
CA PHE A 233 -9.92 16.40 27.05
C PHE A 233 -9.36 17.68 27.70
N GLY A 234 -8.51 18.42 27.01
CA GLY A 234 -7.82 19.60 27.57
C GLY A 234 -6.93 19.25 28.77
N ALA A 235 -6.39 18.04 28.80
CA ALA A 235 -5.63 17.53 29.94
C ALA A 235 -4.12 17.78 29.76
N GLU A 236 -3.43 18.11 30.86
CA GLU A 236 -1.97 18.25 30.85
C GLU A 236 -1.27 16.92 30.53
N HIS A 237 -1.85 15.81 30.99
CA HIS A 237 -1.34 14.46 30.80
C HIS A 237 -2.46 13.49 30.40
N ALA A 238 -2.12 12.47 29.61
CA ALA A 238 -2.98 11.32 29.35
C ALA A 238 -2.12 10.05 29.50
N ASN A 239 -2.71 9.01 30.08
CA ASN A 239 -2.08 7.70 30.16
C ASN A 239 -2.83 6.75 29.22
N VAL A 240 -2.15 6.31 28.16
CA VAL A 240 -2.68 5.33 27.22
C VAL A 240 -1.89 4.05 27.44
N GLN A 241 -2.57 3.02 27.96
CA GLN A 241 -1.99 1.70 28.20
C GLN A 241 -2.89 0.67 27.50
N PRO A 242 -2.39 -0.14 26.57
CA PRO A 242 -3.13 -1.32 26.14
C PRO A 242 -3.37 -2.20 27.36
N HIS A 243 -4.56 -2.79 27.49
CA HIS A 243 -4.85 -3.70 28.60
C HIS A 243 -3.83 -4.86 28.59
N SER A 244 -2.83 -4.77 29.47
CA SER A 244 -1.77 -5.75 29.57
C SER A 244 -2.18 -6.91 30.47
N GLY A 245 -1.49 -8.03 30.31
CA GLY A 245 -1.55 -9.14 31.27
C GLY A 245 -1.24 -8.69 32.69
N SER A 246 -0.44 -7.64 32.88
CA SER A 246 -0.11 -7.07 34.19
C SER A 246 -1.34 -6.49 34.89
N GLY A 247 -2.22 -5.77 34.17
CA GLY A 247 -3.49 -5.29 34.72
C GLY A 247 -4.43 -6.44 35.13
N ALA A 248 -4.50 -7.49 34.30
CA ALA A 248 -5.26 -8.70 34.61
C ALA A 248 -4.67 -9.46 35.81
N ASN A 249 -3.35 -9.63 35.86
CA ASN A 249 -2.63 -10.26 36.97
C ASN A 249 -2.83 -9.49 38.26
N MET A 250 -2.75 -8.17 38.22
CA MET A 250 -2.97 -7.32 39.38
C MET A 250 -4.42 -7.45 39.90
N ALA A 251 -5.40 -7.53 39.00
CA ALA A 251 -6.79 -7.81 39.38
C ALA A 251 -6.95 -9.21 40.01
N VAL A 252 -6.31 -10.25 39.45
CA VAL A 252 -6.33 -11.61 40.02
C VAL A 252 -5.65 -11.65 41.38
N TYR A 253 -4.49 -11.00 41.54
CA TYR A 253 -3.77 -10.94 42.80
C TYR A 253 -4.60 -10.23 43.88
N PHE A 254 -5.20 -9.07 43.59
CA PHE A 254 -6.07 -8.41 44.57
C PHE A 254 -7.37 -9.17 44.87
N ALA A 255 -7.86 -9.97 43.93
CA ALA A 255 -9.07 -10.76 44.14
C ALA A 255 -8.81 -12.07 44.91
N MET A 256 -7.64 -12.69 44.73
CA MET A 256 -7.38 -14.06 45.18
C MET A 256 -6.30 -14.17 46.25
N LEU A 257 -5.44 -13.16 46.42
CA LEU A 257 -4.29 -13.20 47.31
C LEU A 257 -4.37 -12.10 48.36
N GLN A 258 -3.85 -12.38 49.55
CA GLN A 258 -3.56 -11.40 50.58
C GLN A 258 -2.08 -10.98 50.56
N PRO A 259 -1.74 -9.81 51.10
CA PRO A 259 -0.34 -9.41 51.25
C PRO A 259 0.46 -10.46 52.04
N GLY A 260 1.47 -11.05 51.41
CA GLY A 260 2.36 -12.06 52.03
C GLY A 260 2.13 -13.50 51.58
N ASP A 261 1.11 -13.77 50.75
CA ASP A 261 0.94 -15.08 50.12
C ASP A 261 2.10 -15.39 49.14
N THR A 262 2.62 -16.63 49.15
CA THR A 262 3.75 -17.11 48.33
C THR A 262 3.42 -18.41 47.62
#